data_AF-A0A1I1LG65-F1
#
_entry.id   AF-A0A1I1LG65-F1
#
_cell.length_a   1.000
_cell.length_b   1.000
_cell.length_c   1.000
_cell.angle_alpha   90.00
_cell.angle_beta   90.00
_cell.angle_gamma   90.00
#
_symmetry.space_group_name_H-M   'P 1'
#
loop_
_entity.id
_entity.type
_entity.pdbx_description
1 polymer ?
#
loop_
_entity_poly.entity_id
_entity_poly.type
_entity_poly.pdbx_seq_one_letter_code
_entity_poly.pdbx_strand_id
1 'polypeptide(L)'
;MGIVKISDLMHDNLRTASDALSRSINAQAEHWMRIGMLSELHPELCHGEICQLLMRARQAGDESLAFFTQETAAAPAAAKAARKAVR
;
A
#
# COMPACT_ATOMS: atom_id res chain seq x y z
N MET A 1 18.12 8.13 10.87
CA MET A 1 17.00 7.18 10.72
C MET A 1 16.75 6.52 12.05
N GLY A 2 15.50 6.50 12.53
CA GLY A 2 15.12 5.73 13.72
C GLY A 2 15.13 4.24 13.40
N ILE A 3 15.72 3.42 14.27
CA ILE A 3 15.75 1.96 14.11
C ILE A 3 14.47 1.40 14.74
N VAL A 4 13.62 0.78 13.93
CA VAL A 4 12.45 0.03 14.42
C VAL A 4 12.92 -1.39 14.77
N LYS A 5 12.68 -1.80 16.02
CA LYS A 5 12.99 -3.16 16.47
C LYS A 5 11.83 -4.09 16.10
N ILE A 6 12.16 -5.24 15.53
CA ILE A 6 11.24 -6.34 15.23
C ILE A 6 11.84 -7.66 15.77
N SER A 7 11.03 -8.70 15.90
CA SER A 7 11.53 -10.02 16.33
C SER A 7 12.41 -10.67 15.26
N ASP A 8 13.32 -11.55 15.67
CA ASP A 8 14.21 -12.29 14.75
C ASP A 8 13.40 -13.09 13.72
N LEU A 9 12.34 -13.77 14.17
CA LEU A 9 11.40 -14.48 13.29
C LEU A 9 10.82 -13.56 12.20
N MET A 10 10.44 -12.32 12.56
CA MET A 10 9.89 -11.38 11.59
C MET A 10 10.96 -10.89 10.62
N HIS A 11 12.19 -10.70 11.08
CA HIS A 11 13.32 -10.34 10.23
C HIS A 11 13.64 -11.46 9.20
N ASP A 12 13.58 -12.73 9.61
CA ASP A 12 13.77 -13.87 8.71
C ASP A 12 12.64 -14.01 7.67
N ASN A 13 11.39 -13.76 8.10
CA ASN A 13 10.24 -13.69 7.18
C ASN A 13 10.41 -12.55 6.16
N LEU A 14 10.87 -11.37 6.61
CA LEU A 14 11.17 -10.24 5.73
C LEU A 14 12.26 -10.58 4.71
N ARG A 15 13.34 -11.23 5.14
CA ARG A 15 14.42 -11.68 4.25
C ARG A 15 13.89 -12.62 3.17
N THR A 16 13.17 -13.65 3.57
CA THR A 16 12.58 -14.63 2.63
C THR A 16 11.64 -13.96 1.63
N ALA A 17 10.76 -13.07 2.09
CA ALA A 17 9.83 -12.35 1.23
C ALA A 17 10.55 -11.37 0.29
N SER A 18 11.58 -10.69 0.80
CA SER A 18 12.40 -9.74 0.03
C SER A 18 13.09 -10.42 -1.15
N ASP A 19 13.68 -11.59 -0.90
CA ASP A 19 14.35 -12.40 -1.93
C ASP A 19 13.34 -12.89 -2.98
N ALA A 20 12.18 -13.39 -2.54
CA ALA A 20 11.13 -13.88 -3.43
C ALA A 20 10.48 -12.77 -4.29
N LEU A 21 10.33 -11.56 -3.74
CA LEU A 21 9.66 -10.43 -4.39
C LEU A 21 10.62 -9.45 -5.04
N SER A 22 11.92 -9.77 -5.09
CA SER A 22 12.98 -8.97 -5.72
C SER A 22 13.01 -7.52 -5.21
N ARG A 23 12.96 -7.34 -3.88
CA ARG A 23 13.10 -6.04 -3.20
C ARG A 23 14.29 -6.08 -2.25
N SER A 24 14.71 -4.91 -1.75
CA SER A 24 15.57 -4.87 -0.55
C SER A 24 14.73 -5.14 0.70
N ILE A 25 15.38 -5.59 1.79
CA ILE A 25 14.68 -5.89 3.05
C ILE A 25 13.93 -4.66 3.56
N ASN A 26 14.53 -3.48 3.47
CA ASN A 26 13.89 -2.23 3.86
C ASN A 26 12.69 -1.90 2.97
N ALA A 27 12.83 -2.03 1.64
CA ALA A 27 11.72 -1.78 0.72
C ALA A 27 10.56 -2.77 0.94
N GLN A 28 10.86 -4.03 1.27
CA GLN A 28 9.85 -5.02 1.62
C GLN A 28 9.15 -4.69 2.95
N ALA A 29 9.89 -4.26 3.96
CA ALA A 29 9.34 -3.81 5.24
C ALA A 29 8.44 -2.59 5.05
N GLU A 30 8.91 -1.57 4.33
CA GLU A 30 8.10 -0.39 4.04
C GLU A 30 6.84 -0.72 3.25
N HIS A 31 6.91 -1.67 2.30
CA HIS A 31 5.74 -2.10 1.54
C HIS A 31 4.67 -2.71 2.44
N TRP A 32 5.04 -3.61 3.35
CA TRP A 32 4.11 -4.19 4.33
C TRP A 32 3.56 -3.14 5.29
N MET A 33 4.41 -2.21 5.78
CA MET A 33 3.95 -1.12 6.64
C MET A 33 2.92 -0.23 5.93
N ARG A 34 3.16 0.13 4.66
CA ARG A 34 2.20 0.90 3.86
C ARG A 34 0.90 0.14 3.64
N ILE A 35 0.95 -1.14 3.32
CA ILE A 35 -0.27 -1.97 3.17
C ILE A 35 -1.06 -2.02 4.47
N GLY A 36 -0.40 -2.31 5.59
CA GLY A 36 -1.06 -2.39 6.91
C GLY A 36 -1.74 -1.08 7.28
N MET A 37 -1.02 0.03 7.15
CA MET A 37 -1.54 1.38 7.42
C MET A 37 -2.74 1.72 6.53
N LEU A 38 -2.67 1.43 5.22
CA LEU A 38 -3.79 1.69 4.31
C LEU A 38 -4.99 0.80 4.60
N SER A 39 -4.76 -0.47 4.97
CA SER A 39 -5.86 -1.37 5.35
C SER A 39 -6.57 -0.94 6.63
N GLU A 40 -5.86 -0.30 7.56
CA GLU A 40 -6.43 0.22 8.79
C GLU A 40 -7.20 1.53 8.57
N LEU A 41 -6.68 2.41 7.71
CA LEU A 41 -7.34 3.69 7.38
C LEU A 41 -8.51 3.55 6.41
N HIS A 42 -8.47 2.53 5.55
CA HIS A 42 -9.44 2.29 4.49
C HIS A 42 -9.91 0.82 4.50
N PRO A 43 -10.66 0.40 5.54
CA PRO A 43 -11.10 -0.98 5.70
C PRO A 43 -12.03 -1.48 4.58
N GLU A 44 -12.59 -0.57 3.79
CA GLU A 44 -13.42 -0.85 2.62
C GLU A 44 -12.62 -1.29 1.39
N LEU A 45 -11.32 -0.99 1.33
CA LEU A 45 -10.47 -1.32 0.19
C LEU A 45 -9.95 -2.75 0.31
N CYS A 46 -10.07 -3.50 -0.77
CA CYS A 46 -9.41 -4.79 -0.88
C CYS A 46 -7.91 -4.62 -1.19
N HIS A 47 -7.13 -5.69 -0.96
CA HIS A 47 -5.69 -5.69 -1.22
C HIS A 47 -5.33 -5.24 -2.64
N GLY A 48 -6.10 -5.65 -3.65
CA GLY A 48 -5.87 -5.24 -5.04
C GLY A 48 -6.02 -3.73 -5.25
N GLU A 49 -6.99 -3.09 -4.60
CA GLU A 49 -7.20 -1.64 -4.66
C GLU A 49 -6.08 -0.88 -3.93
N ILE A 50 -5.62 -1.40 -2.78
CA ILE A 50 -4.46 -0.88 -2.07
C ILE A 50 -3.21 -0.94 -2.95
N CYS A 51 -2.97 -2.04 -3.66
CA CYS A 51 -1.84 -2.14 -4.59
C CYS A 51 -1.93 -1.10 -5.71
N GLN A 52 -3.12 -0.88 -6.29
CA GLN A 52 -3.30 0.15 -7.32
C GLN A 52 -3.02 1.56 -6.79
N LEU A 53 -3.50 1.85 -5.58
CA LEU A 53 -3.27 3.12 -4.91
C LEU A 53 -1.77 3.38 -4.69
N LEU A 54 -1.03 2.36 -4.22
CA LEU A 54 0.43 2.44 -4.06
C LEU A 54 1.16 2.67 -5.39
N MET A 55 0.71 2.05 -6.49
CA MET A 55 1.28 2.29 -7.81
C MET A 55 1.04 3.71 -8.30
N ARG A 56 -0.15 4.29 -8.06
CA ARG A 56 -0.46 5.69 -8.42
C ARG A 56 0.39 6.67 -7.62
N ALA A 57 0.51 6.47 -6.32
CA ALA A 57 1.40 7.25 -5.45
C ALA A 57 2.84 7.26 -5.97
N ARG A 58 3.34 6.07 -6.36
CA ARG A 58 4.68 5.95 -6.93
C ARG A 58 4.85 6.72 -8.25
N GLN A 59 3.85 6.68 -9.13
CA GLN A 59 3.86 7.41 -10.41
C GLN A 59 3.77 8.92 -10.20
N ALA A 60 3.01 9.37 -9.20
CA ALA A 60 2.89 10.77 -8.81
C ALA A 60 4.16 11.29 -8.11
N GLY A 61 5.02 10.40 -7.61
CA GLY A 61 6.19 10.76 -6.81
C GLY A 61 5.85 11.23 -5.39
N ASP A 62 4.62 10.98 -4.93
CA ASP A 62 4.13 11.33 -3.61
C ASP A 62 3.58 10.09 -2.91
N GLU A 63 4.34 9.60 -1.92
CA GLU A 63 3.98 8.44 -1.09
C GLU A 63 3.51 8.87 0.31
N SER A 64 3.09 10.13 0.47
CA SER A 64 2.61 10.66 1.75
C SER A 64 1.21 10.17 2.10
N LEU A 65 0.90 10.12 3.40
CA LEU A 65 -0.45 9.87 3.89
C LEU A 65 -1.50 10.83 3.31
N ALA A 66 -1.11 12.09 3.08
CA ALA A 66 -1.99 13.10 2.50
C ALA A 66 -2.39 12.77 1.05
N PHE A 67 -1.46 12.23 0.26
CA PHE A 67 -1.76 11.75 -1.09
C PHE A 67 -2.80 10.62 -1.04
N PHE A 68 -2.57 9.62 -0.17
CA PHE A 68 -3.46 8.48 -0.06
C PHE A 68 -4.88 8.85 0.37
N THR A 69 -5.04 9.78 1.31
CA THR A 69 -6.37 10.24 1.75
C THR A 69 -7.10 11.03 0.66
N GLN A 70 -6.39 11.83 -0.15
CA GLN A 70 -6.99 12.55 -1.28
C GLN A 70 -7.43 11.60 -2.39
N GLU A 71 -6.58 10.63 -2.75
CA GLU A 71 -6.83 9.69 -3.83
C GLU A 71 -7.98 8.72 -3.49
N THR A 72 -8.11 8.29 -2.23
CA THR A 72 -9.26 7.50 -1.78
C THR A 72 -10.55 8.31 -1.70
N ALA A 73 -10.49 9.61 -1.38
CA ALA A 73 -11.66 10.50 -1.45
C ALA A 73 -12.13 10.76 -2.90
N ALA A 74 -11.23 10.70 -3.88
CA ALA A 74 -11.56 10.82 -5.31
C ALA A 74 -12.13 9.51 -5.92
N ALA A 75 -11.71 8.35 -5.42
CA ALA A 75 -12.13 7.03 -5.88
C ALA A 75 -13.66 6.72 -5.84
N PRO A 76 -14.49 7.14 -4.86
CA PRO A 76 -15.92 6.82 -4.83
C PRO A 76 -16.71 7.41 -6.00
N ALA A 77 -16.21 8.45 -6.66
CA ALA A 77 -16.83 9.02 -7.86
C ALA A 77 -16.62 8.13 -9.10
N ALA A 78 -15.43 7.53 -9.25
CA ALA A 78 -15.09 6.69 -10.39
C ALA A 78 -15.77 5.30 -10.34
N ALA A 79 -15.85 4.68 -9.16
CA ALA A 79 -16.50 3.37 -9.00
C ALA A 79 -18.02 3.41 -9.28
N LYS A 80 -18.69 4.52 -8.91
CA LYS A 80 -20.11 4.75 -9.25
C LYS A 80 -20.32 5.00 -10.74
N ALA A 81 -19.43 5.74 -11.39
CA ALA A 81 -19.51 6.00 -12.83
C ALA A 81 -19.31 4.72 -13.66
N ALA A 82 -18.34 3.88 -13.29
CA ALA A 82 -18.08 2.61 -13.98
C ALA A 82 -19.26 1.62 -13.89
N ARG A 83 -19.91 1.51 -12.72
CA ARG A 83 -21.10 0.66 -12.56
C ARG A 83 -22.33 1.17 -13.31
N LYS A 84 -22.44 2.48 -13.57
CA LYS A 84 -23.53 3.07 -14.36
C LYS A 84 -23.32 2.90 -15.87
N ALA A 85 -22.07 2.89 -16.34
CA ALA A 85 -21.76 2.72 -17.77
C ALA A 85 -21.90 1.28 -18.27
N VAL A 86 -21.91 0.29 -17.36
CA VAL A 86 -22.09 -1.14 -17.66
C VAL A 86 -23.58 -1.54 -17.66
N ARG A 87 -24.50 -0.60 -17.36
CA ARG A 87 -25.95 -0.84 -17.28
C ARG A 87 -26.69 -0.04 -18.35
#